data_AF-A0A6B0Y6H9-F1
#
_entry.id   AF-A0A6B0Y6H9-F1
#
_cell.length_a   1.000
_cell.length_b   1.000
_cell.length_c   1.000
_cell.angle_alpha   90.00
_cell.angle_beta   90.00
_cell.angle_gamma   90.00
#
_symmetry.space_group_name_H-M   'P 1'
#
loop_
_entity.id
_entity.type
_entity.pdbx_description
1 polymer ?
#
loop_
_entity_poly.entity_id
_entity_poly.type
_entity_poly.pdbx_seq_one_letter_code
_entity_poly.pdbx_strand_id
1 'polypeptide(L)' 'MIKINVRNVVVGGTVGMGVPIDVLSRLSGAMYDPTEFPGVRFRLNGCTVMIFGTGKVVVVGSVTGEDAFDAINMLV' A
#
# COMPACT_ATOMS: atom_id res chain seq x y z
N MET A 1 6.90 -12.98 32.93
CA MET A 1 7.32 -11.77 32.18
C MET A 1 6.59 -11.79 30.84
N ILE A 2 5.86 -10.74 30.47
CA ILE A 2 5.11 -10.70 29.20
C ILE A 2 6.07 -10.28 28.08
N LYS A 3 6.16 -11.08 27.02
CA LYS A 3 6.98 -10.77 25.84
C LYS A 3 6.11 -10.16 24.74
N ILE A 4 6.29 -8.89 24.46
CA ILE A 4 5.61 -8.16 23.38
C ILE A 4 6.40 -8.38 22.09
N ASN A 5 5.74 -8.75 21.00
CA ASN A 5 6.35 -8.86 19.68
C ASN A 5 5.49 -8.11 18.65
N VAL A 6 6.12 -7.28 17.83
CA VAL A 6 5.45 -6.64 16.70
C VAL A 6 5.14 -7.70 15.66
N ARG A 7 3.88 -7.76 15.21
CA ARG A 7 3.41 -8.71 14.19
C ARG A 7 3.03 -8.05 12.88
N ASN A 8 2.73 -6.75 12.91
CA ASN A 8 2.43 -5.97 11.73
C ASN A 8 2.58 -4.48 12.05
N VAL A 9 3.00 -3.70 11.07
CA VAL A 9 2.97 -2.25 11.07
C VAL A 9 2.07 -1.79 9.93
N VAL A 10 1.31 -0.72 10.18
CA VAL A 10 0.51 -0.06 9.16
C VAL A 10 1.11 1.32 8.93
N VAL A 11 1.57 1.57 7.71
CA VAL A 11 2.18 2.85 7.34
C VAL A 11 1.22 3.61 6.43
N GLY A 12 1.01 4.89 6.72
CA GLY A 12 0.20 5.79 5.91
C GLY A 12 1.04 6.87 5.27
N GLY A 13 0.67 7.28 4.05
CA GLY A 13 1.31 8.35 3.31
C GLY A 13 0.34 9.04 2.36
N THR A 14 0.84 10.02 1.62
CA THR A 14 0.08 10.72 0.58
C THR A 14 0.99 11.17 -0.55
N VAL A 15 0.49 11.11 -1.78
CA VAL A 15 1.13 11.66 -2.99
C VAL A 15 0.88 13.18 -3.10
N GLY A 16 0.02 13.75 -2.23
CA GLY A 16 -0.27 15.19 -2.18
C GLY A 16 -1.19 15.70 -3.30
N MET A 17 -1.63 14.82 -4.20
CA MET A 17 -2.54 15.12 -5.29
C MET A 17 -3.42 13.91 -5.62
N GLY A 18 -4.57 14.18 -6.26
CA GLY A 18 -5.43 13.12 -6.76
C GLY A 18 -4.75 12.26 -7.82
N VAL A 19 -5.05 10.97 -7.83
CA VAL A 19 -4.46 9.98 -8.74
C VAL A 19 -5.55 9.31 -9.57
N PRO A 20 -5.37 9.16 -10.90
CA PRO A 20 -6.33 8.46 -11.74
C PRO A 20 -6.28 6.94 -11.48
N ILE A 21 -7.27 6.42 -10.74
CA ILE A 21 -7.36 4.99 -10.40
C ILE A 21 -7.45 4.12 -11.66
N ASP A 22 -8.10 4.61 -12.72
CA ASP A 22 -8.23 3.92 -14.00
C ASP A 22 -6.88 3.73 -14.71
N VAL A 23 -5.92 4.63 -14.48
CA VAL A 23 -4.55 4.51 -15.00
C VAL A 23 -3.74 3.58 -14.10
N LEU A 24 -3.81 3.76 -12.78
CA LEU A 24 -3.10 2.90 -11.81
C LEU A 24 -3.51 1.43 -11.93
N SER A 25 -4.79 1.16 -12.19
CA SER A 25 -5.32 -0.20 -12.32
C SER A 25 -4.81 -0.95 -13.55
N ARG A 26 -4.18 -0.25 -14.52
CA ARG A 26 -3.56 -0.87 -15.71
C ARG A 26 -2.10 -1.26 -15.47
N LEU A 27 -1.51 -0.87 -14.35
CA LEU A 27 -0.13 -1.24 -14.01
C LEU A 27 -0.04 -2.74 -13.74
N SER A 28 1.11 -3.33 -14.07
CA SER A 28 1.37 -4.74 -13.79
C SER A 28 1.25 -5.02 -12.28
N GLY A 29 0.53 -6.08 -11.91
CA GLY A 29 0.31 -6.44 -10.51
C GLY A 29 -0.72 -5.57 -9.78
N ALA A 30 -1.37 -4.63 -10.47
CA ALA A 30 -2.51 -3.91 -9.92
C ALA A 30 -3.70 -4.85 -9.71
N MET A 31 -4.27 -4.82 -8.51
CA MET A 31 -5.50 -5.49 -8.16
C MET A 31 -6.55 -4.42 -7.85
N TYR A 32 -7.55 -4.31 -8.71
CA TYR A 32 -8.60 -3.32 -8.59
C TYR A 32 -9.96 -3.91 -8.94
N ASP A 33 -10.87 -3.85 -7.96
CA ASP A 33 -12.29 -4.07 -8.15
C ASP A 33 -13.04 -2.96 -7.39
N PRO A 34 -13.65 -1.98 -8.09
CA PRO A 34 -14.35 -0.87 -7.44
C PRO A 34 -15.56 -1.29 -6.62
N THR A 35 -16.13 -2.48 -6.88
CA THR A 35 -17.27 -3.00 -6.14
C THR A 35 -16.86 -3.54 -4.78
N GLU A 36 -15.62 -4.04 -4.66
CA GLU A 36 -15.06 -4.52 -3.41
C GLU A 36 -14.29 -3.45 -2.63
N PHE A 37 -13.59 -2.55 -3.32
CA PHE A 37 -12.67 -1.61 -2.66
C PHE A 37 -12.39 -0.33 -3.47
N PRO A 38 -12.36 0.85 -2.84
CA PRO A 38 -12.25 2.14 -3.53
C PRO A 38 -10.82 2.56 -3.92
N GLY A 39 -9.86 1.62 -3.97
CA GLY A 39 -8.45 1.90 -4.27
C GLY A 39 -7.78 0.77 -5.04
N VAL A 40 -6.60 1.03 -5.60
CA VAL A 40 -5.79 0.01 -6.25
C VAL A 40 -4.87 -0.64 -5.23
N ARG A 41 -4.79 -1.97 -5.23
CA ARG A 41 -3.87 -2.72 -4.39
C ARG A 41 -2.71 -3.27 -5.22
N PHE A 42 -1.52 -3.24 -4.65
CA PHE A 42 -0.32 -3.90 -5.17
C PHE A 42 0.23 -4.83 -4.10
N ARG A 43 0.86 -5.93 -4.52
CA ARG A 43 1.64 -6.78 -3.63
C ARG A 43 3.12 -6.65 -3.97
N LEU A 44 3.88 -5.99 -3.11
CA LEU A 44 5.28 -5.61 -3.35
C LEU A 44 6.10 -5.94 -2.11
N ASN A 45 7.22 -6.64 -2.31
CA ASN A 45 8.12 -7.06 -1.23
C ASN A 45 7.41 -7.70 -0.02
N GLY A 46 6.42 -8.58 -0.28
CA GLY A 46 5.63 -9.22 0.78
C GLY A 46 4.58 -8.32 1.45
N CYS A 47 4.56 -7.02 1.16
CA CYS A 47 3.60 -6.04 1.66
C CYS A 47 2.44 -5.83 0.67
N THR A 48 1.31 -5.38 1.20
CA THR A 48 0.19 -4.87 0.39
C THR A 48 0.23 -3.35 0.45
N VAL A 49 0.38 -2.72 -0.73
CA VAL A 49 0.30 -1.26 -0.89
C VAL A 49 -1.06 -0.92 -1.48
N MET A 50 -1.75 0.07 -0.91
CA MET A 50 -3.07 0.51 -1.33
C MET A 50 -3.03 1.99 -1.67
N ILE A 51 -3.46 2.35 -2.88
CA ILE A 51 -3.49 3.74 -3.37
C ILE A 51 -4.93 4.13 -3.66
N PHE A 52 -5.38 5.23 -3.08
CA PHE A 52 -6.73 5.77 -3.28
C PHE A 52 -6.69 6.93 -4.27
N GLY A 53 -7.80 7.19 -4.96
CA GLY A 53 -7.90 8.28 -5.94
C GLY A 53 -7.64 9.67 -5.35
N THR A 54 -7.70 9.81 -4.03
CA THR A 54 -7.34 11.03 -3.30
C THR A 54 -5.83 11.28 -3.20
N GLY A 55 -5.00 10.31 -3.60
CA GLY A 55 -3.55 10.35 -3.36
C GLY A 55 -3.12 9.71 -2.05
N LYS A 56 -4.05 9.28 -1.19
CA LYS A 56 -3.70 8.56 0.03
C LYS A 56 -3.06 7.22 -0.31
N VAL A 57 -2.01 6.86 0.45
CA VAL A 57 -1.31 5.58 0.37
C VAL A 57 -1.35 4.89 1.73
N VAL A 58 -1.57 3.58 1.74
CA VAL A 58 -1.51 2.75 2.95
C VAL A 58 -0.73 1.47 2.64
N VAL A 59 0.19 1.10 3.52
CA VAL A 59 0.99 -0.12 3.42
C VAL A 59 0.78 -0.99 4.64
N VAL A 60 0.59 -2.28 4.41
CA VAL A 60 0.40 -3.31 5.44
C VAL A 60 1.17 -4.57 5.10
N GLY A 61 1.45 -5.41 6.10
CA GLY A 61 2.10 -6.71 5.91
C GLY A 61 3.60 -6.71 6.25
N SER A 62 4.14 -5.58 6.69
CA SER A 62 5.49 -5.48 7.22
C SER A 62 5.53 -5.63 8.74
N VAL A 63 6.67 -6.04 9.30
CA VAL A 63 6.90 -6.03 10.76
C VAL A 63 7.73 -4.84 11.22
N THR A 64 8.36 -4.13 10.28
CA THR A 64 9.12 -2.90 10.50
C THR A 64 8.59 -1.75 9.64
N GLY A 65 8.98 -0.53 9.98
CA GLY A 65 8.69 0.64 9.16
C GLY A 65 9.56 0.67 7.90
N GLU A 66 10.81 0.20 7.98
CA GLU A 66 11.75 0.12 6.87
C GLU A 66 11.23 -0.79 5.76
N ASP A 67 10.74 -2.00 6.09
CA ASP A 67 10.18 -2.94 5.12
C ASP A 67 8.98 -2.33 4.36
N ALA A 68 8.13 -1.57 5.07
CA ALA A 68 7.01 -0.87 4.46
C ALA A 68 7.49 0.27 3.54
N PHE A 69 8.55 0.97 3.92
CA PHE A 69 9.14 2.03 3.10
C PHE A 69 9.76 1.47 1.82
N ASP A 70 10.48 0.36 1.90
CA ASP A 70 11.06 -0.34 0.74
C ASP A 70 9.99 -0.80 -0.24
N ALA A 71 8.86 -1.31 0.25
CA ALA A 71 7.73 -1.69 -0.60
C ALA A 71 7.13 -0.50 -1.38
N ILE A 72 7.10 0.70 -0.79
CA ILE A 72 6.64 1.92 -1.47
C ILE A 72 7.63 2.34 -2.54
N ASN A 73 8.93 2.27 -2.27
CA ASN A 73 9.96 2.68 -3.22
C ASN A 73 9.98 1.83 -4.50
N MET A 74 9.44 0.60 -4.48
CA MET A 74 9.27 -0.22 -5.69
C MET A 74 8.18 0.27 -6.65
N LEU A 75 7.33 1.22 -6.23
CA LEU A 75 6.32 1.84 -7.08
C LEU A 75 6.85 3.03 -7.89
N VAL A 76 8.04 3.55 -7.56
CA VAL A 76 8.61 4.79 -8.10
C VAL A 76 9.77 4.51 -9.04
#